data_AF-A0AAE4EVN6-F1
#
_entry.id   AF-A0AAE4EVN6-F1
#
_cell.length_a   1.000
_cell.length_b   1.000
_cell.length_c   1.000
_cell.angle_alpha   90.00
_cell.angle_beta   90.00
_cell.angle_gamma   90.00
#
_symmetry.space_group_name_H-M   'P 1'
#
loop_
_entity.id
_entity.type
_entity.pdbx_description
1 polymer ?
#
loop_
_entity_poly.entity_id
_entity_poly.type
_entity_poly.pdbx_seq_one_letter_code
_entity_poly.pdbx_strand_id
1 'polypeptide(L)'
;MADAQALAEAIPGGEPALERARARAQQAAEIITEAVAIDPTLLDYDRSRDLDVCTEILRQLRPLARQAALTLQHARLTEAGASRQEFARIGKVNPLAPDELDALSERVVEVAKRVAAAALPDWNTPQRIRERSERLLPDADFLTRFADQLAEAVRPAAELPHPAAAAVQLAALARQLRALADSRP
;
A
#
# COMPACT_ATOMS: atom_id res chain seq x y z
N MET A 1 -0.47 0.74 8.65
CA MET A 1 0.82 0.44 9.30
C MET A 1 0.74 -0.63 10.38
N ALA A 2 -0.29 -0.67 11.23
CA ALA A 2 -0.53 -1.78 12.16
C ALA A 2 -0.51 -3.16 11.48
N ASP A 3 -0.94 -3.24 10.22
CA ASP A 3 -0.94 -4.48 9.44
C ASP A 3 0.47 -5.03 9.12
N ALA A 4 1.47 -4.17 8.91
CA ALA A 4 2.82 -4.63 8.55
C ALA A 4 3.53 -5.32 9.73
N GLN A 5 3.37 -4.76 10.94
CA GLN A 5 3.86 -5.38 12.18
C GLN A 5 3.14 -6.69 12.48
N ALA A 6 1.81 -6.72 12.35
CA ALA A 6 1.03 -7.94 12.54
C ALA A 6 1.43 -9.05 11.56
N LEU A 7 1.78 -8.71 10.32
CA LEU A 7 2.28 -9.66 9.32
C LEU A 7 3.66 -10.22 9.70
N ALA A 8 4.57 -9.39 10.22
CA ALA A 8 5.89 -9.82 10.66
C ALA A 8 5.81 -10.76 11.88
N GLU A 9 4.98 -10.43 12.87
CA GLU A 9 4.79 -11.25 14.08
C GLU A 9 4.16 -12.62 13.79
N ALA A 10 3.44 -12.75 12.68
CA ALA A 10 2.76 -13.97 12.29
C ALA A 10 3.68 -15.05 11.70
N ILE A 11 4.98 -14.76 11.54
CA ILE A 11 6.01 -15.72 11.10
C ILE A 11 6.34 -16.68 12.27
N PRO A 12 6.25 -18.01 12.06
CA PRO A 12 6.55 -19.00 13.10
C PRO A 12 8.01 -18.90 13.57
N GLY A 13 8.23 -19.03 14.87
CA GLY A 13 9.57 -19.07 15.46
C GLY A 13 10.12 -20.49 15.67
N GLY A 14 11.28 -20.58 16.30
CA GLY A 14 11.89 -21.86 16.75
C GLY A 14 12.92 -22.49 15.81
N GLU A 15 13.18 -21.87 14.66
CA GLU A 15 14.24 -22.24 13.71
C GLU A 15 15.09 -21.01 13.40
N PRO A 16 16.44 -21.11 13.37
CA PRO A 16 17.29 -19.96 13.07
C PRO A 16 16.96 -19.25 11.75
N ALA A 17 16.58 -20.00 10.71
CA ALA A 17 16.18 -19.41 9.43
C ALA A 17 14.85 -18.64 9.51
N LEU A 18 13.87 -19.16 10.26
CA LEU A 18 12.59 -18.50 10.45
C LEU A 18 12.72 -17.25 11.33
N GLU A 19 13.56 -17.31 12.37
CA GLU A 19 13.86 -16.14 13.21
C GLU A 19 14.54 -15.03 12.42
N ARG A 20 15.48 -15.35 11.53
CA ARG A 20 16.07 -14.35 10.62
C ARG A 20 15.03 -13.71 9.71
N ALA A 21 14.16 -14.50 9.09
CA ALA A 21 13.08 -13.99 8.24
C ALA A 21 12.12 -13.08 9.03
N ARG A 22 11.78 -13.47 10.27
CA ARG A 22 10.96 -12.67 11.19
C ARG A 22 11.64 -11.34 11.55
N ALA A 23 12.92 -11.37 11.91
CA ALA A 23 13.68 -10.18 12.24
C ALA A 23 13.76 -9.20 11.06
N ARG A 24 13.98 -9.70 9.84
CA ARG A 24 13.98 -8.89 8.62
C ARG A 24 12.61 -8.30 8.31
N ALA A 25 11.54 -9.08 8.46
CA ALA A 25 10.17 -8.59 8.29
C ALA A 25 9.84 -7.46 9.29
N GLN A 26 10.24 -7.64 10.55
CA GLN A 26 10.07 -6.64 11.60
C GLN A 26 10.86 -5.36 11.30
N GLN A 27 12.13 -5.51 10.91
CA GLN A 27 12.97 -4.39 10.50
C GLN A 27 12.34 -3.61 9.33
N ALA A 28 11.83 -4.31 8.31
CA ALA A 28 11.16 -3.66 7.19
C ALA A 28 9.91 -2.89 7.65
N ALA A 29 9.08 -3.47 8.52
CA ALA A 29 7.90 -2.80 9.06
C ALA A 29 8.24 -1.53 9.86
N GLU A 30 9.31 -1.56 10.65
CA GLU A 30 9.83 -0.41 11.40
C GLU A 30 10.30 0.70 10.46
N ILE A 31 11.13 0.38 9.47
CA ILE A 31 11.63 1.33 8.46
C ILE A 31 10.47 2.00 7.73
N ILE A 32 9.46 1.23 7.30
CA ILE A 32 8.29 1.79 6.62
C ILE A 32 7.50 2.71 7.54
N THR A 33 7.30 2.31 8.80
CA THR A 33 6.55 3.11 9.78
C THR A 33 7.22 4.44 10.02
N GLU A 34 8.55 4.44 10.18
CA GLU A 34 9.34 5.66 10.34
C GLU A 34 9.28 6.54 9.09
N ALA A 35 9.45 5.96 7.90
CA ALA A 35 9.40 6.69 6.64
C ALA A 35 8.03 7.39 6.44
N VAL A 36 6.92 6.70 6.72
CA VAL A 36 5.56 7.26 6.61
C VAL A 36 5.30 8.31 7.69
N ALA A 37 5.87 8.18 8.89
CA ALA A 37 5.78 9.20 9.92
C ALA A 37 6.52 10.49 9.51
N ILE A 38 7.66 10.36 8.82
CA ILE A 38 8.43 11.48 8.27
C ILE A 38 7.71 12.12 7.09
N ASP A 39 7.25 11.32 6.13
CA ASP A 39 6.56 11.77 4.91
C ASP A 39 5.24 10.99 4.70
N PRO A 40 4.11 11.50 5.21
CA PRO A 40 2.80 10.89 5.02
C PRO A 40 2.35 10.84 3.56
N THR A 41 2.96 11.63 2.68
CA THR A 41 2.60 11.67 1.25
C THR A 41 3.11 10.46 0.47
N LEU A 42 3.93 9.60 1.10
CA LEU A 42 4.25 8.28 0.57
C LEU A 42 3.00 7.39 0.39
N LEU A 43 1.92 7.67 1.12
CA LEU A 43 0.64 6.98 0.99
C LEU A 43 -0.20 7.47 -0.19
N ASP A 44 0.23 8.51 -0.90
CA ASP A 44 -0.42 8.95 -2.13
C ASP A 44 -0.25 7.87 -3.22
N TYR A 45 -1.28 7.66 -4.03
CA TYR A 45 -1.31 6.65 -5.09
C TYR A 45 -0.06 6.66 -6.00
N ASP A 46 0.44 7.83 -6.35
CA ASP A 46 1.61 7.97 -7.23
C ASP A 46 2.93 7.54 -6.57
N ARG A 47 2.97 7.48 -5.23
CA ARG A 47 4.17 7.21 -4.44
C ARG A 47 4.08 5.91 -3.62
N SER A 48 2.92 5.26 -3.61
CA SER A 48 2.66 4.05 -2.81
C SER A 48 3.28 2.78 -3.37
N ARG A 49 3.78 2.77 -4.61
CA ARG A 49 4.20 1.53 -5.28
C ARG A 49 5.15 0.66 -4.45
N ASP A 50 6.21 1.24 -3.88
CA ASP A 50 7.15 0.47 -3.08
C ASP A 50 6.55 0.04 -1.73
N LEU A 51 5.61 0.81 -1.15
CA LEU A 51 4.83 0.40 0.01
C LEU A 51 3.91 -0.79 -0.30
N ASP A 52 3.27 -0.77 -1.46
CA ASP A 52 2.39 -1.84 -1.92
C ASP A 52 3.19 -3.13 -2.14
N VAL A 53 4.38 -3.02 -2.75
CA VAL A 53 5.32 -4.14 -2.91
C VAL A 53 5.77 -4.67 -1.55
N CYS A 54 6.15 -3.81 -0.60
CA CYS A 54 6.49 -4.23 0.76
C CYS A 54 5.35 -5.01 1.42
N THR A 55 4.14 -4.47 1.35
CA THR A 55 2.93 -5.07 1.95
C THR A 55 2.66 -6.44 1.35
N GLU A 56 2.76 -6.58 0.03
CA GLU A 56 2.56 -7.84 -0.65
C GLU A 56 3.64 -8.87 -0.31
N ILE A 57 4.92 -8.45 -0.24
CA ILE A 57 5.99 -9.36 0.20
C ILE A 57 5.75 -9.84 1.64
N LEU A 58 5.44 -8.94 2.58
CA LEU A 58 5.14 -9.30 3.97
C LEU A 58 3.96 -10.30 4.06
N ARG A 59 2.94 -10.13 3.22
CA ARG A 59 1.80 -11.05 3.12
C ARG A 59 2.22 -12.45 2.66
N GLN A 60 3.19 -12.53 1.74
CA GLN A 60 3.71 -13.79 1.21
C GLN A 60 4.67 -14.52 2.17
N LEU A 61 5.37 -13.80 3.06
CA LEU A 61 6.33 -14.40 3.99
C LEU A 61 5.67 -15.43 4.92
N ARG A 62 4.45 -15.20 5.39
CA ARG A 62 3.77 -16.10 6.35
C ARG A 62 3.51 -17.52 5.79
N PRO A 63 2.82 -17.70 4.65
CA PRO A 63 2.63 -19.04 4.09
C PRO A 63 3.96 -19.69 3.69
N LEU A 64 4.93 -18.91 3.22
CA LEU A 64 6.26 -19.42 2.85
C LEU A 64 7.06 -19.91 4.06
N ALA A 65 7.01 -19.18 5.18
CA ALA A 65 7.65 -19.57 6.43
C ALA A 65 7.07 -20.88 6.99
N ARG A 66 5.77 -21.14 6.80
CA ARG A 66 5.18 -22.44 7.15
C ARG A 66 5.74 -23.57 6.28
N GLN A 67 5.92 -23.34 4.98
CA GLN A 67 6.50 -24.34 4.07
C GLN A 67 7.98 -24.59 4.38
N ALA A 68 8.73 -23.53 4.71
CA ALA A 68 10.11 -23.65 5.14
C ALA A 68 10.22 -24.45 6.45
N ALA A 69 9.35 -24.18 7.43
CA ALA A 69 9.29 -24.93 8.69
C ALA A 69 9.06 -26.44 8.46
N LEU A 70 8.12 -26.81 7.59
CA LEU A 70 7.88 -28.23 7.24
C LEU A 70 9.10 -28.88 6.58
N THR A 71 9.81 -28.13 5.73
CA THR A 71 11.02 -28.61 5.04
C THR A 71 12.17 -28.82 6.03
N LEU A 72 12.38 -27.90 6.96
CA LEU A 72 13.37 -28.02 8.02
C LEU A 72 13.04 -29.18 8.97
N GLN A 73 11.76 -29.34 9.33
CA GLN A 73 11.30 -30.48 10.13
C GLN A 73 11.53 -31.81 9.39
N HIS A 74 11.27 -31.87 8.09
CA HIS A 74 11.54 -33.05 7.28
C HIS A 74 13.04 -33.40 7.24
N ALA A 75 13.92 -32.41 7.11
CA ALA A 75 15.37 -32.61 7.17
C ALA A 75 15.80 -33.21 8.53
N ARG A 76 15.31 -32.66 9.64
CA ARG A 76 15.58 -33.18 11.00
C ARG A 76 15.12 -34.62 11.19
N LEU A 77 13.91 -34.97 10.71
CA LEU A 77 13.42 -36.34 10.76
C LEU A 77 14.28 -37.30 9.93
N THR A 78 14.80 -36.82 8.80
CA THR A 78 15.72 -37.59 7.95
C THR A 78 17.03 -37.87 8.68
N GLU A 79 17.62 -36.85 9.31
CA GLU A 79 18.83 -36.99 10.12
C GLU A 79 18.63 -37.90 11.34
N ALA A 80 17.46 -37.84 11.97
CA ALA A 80 17.10 -38.68 13.11
C ALA A 80 16.73 -40.12 12.74
N GLY A 81 16.69 -40.47 11.45
CA GLY A 81 16.30 -41.81 10.99
C GLY A 81 14.83 -42.15 11.29
N ALA A 82 13.94 -41.17 11.21
CA ALA A 82 12.54 -41.31 11.59
C ALA A 82 11.78 -42.35 10.76
N SER A 83 10.67 -42.83 11.30
CA SER A 83 9.80 -43.82 10.68
C SER A 83 8.97 -43.25 9.53
N ARG A 84 8.49 -44.13 8.63
CA ARG A 84 7.57 -43.74 7.53
C ARG A 84 6.29 -43.06 8.03
N GLN A 85 5.80 -43.40 9.22
CA GLN A 85 4.60 -42.79 9.80
C GLN A 85 4.84 -41.32 10.18
N GLU A 86 6.05 -40.99 10.64
CA GLU A 86 6.41 -39.61 11.01
C GLU A 86 6.55 -38.74 9.77
N PHE A 87 7.15 -39.25 8.69
CA PHE A 87 7.19 -38.56 7.40
C PHE A 87 5.79 -38.33 6.81
N ALA A 88 4.89 -39.33 6.91
CA ALA A 88 3.53 -39.20 6.39
C ALA A 88 2.73 -38.07 7.06
N ARG A 89 3.03 -37.73 8.33
CA ARG A 89 2.36 -36.64 9.06
C ARG A 89 2.77 -35.24 8.59
N ILE A 90 3.96 -35.08 7.99
CA ILE A 90 4.43 -33.79 7.44
C ILE A 90 3.69 -33.48 6.12
N GLY A 91 3.39 -34.52 5.32
CA GLY A 91 2.77 -34.36 4.02
C GLY A 91 3.73 -33.83 2.96
N LYS A 92 3.22 -33.05 2.00
CA LYS A 92 4.00 -32.55 0.87
C LYS A 92 4.86 -31.35 1.29
N VAL A 93 6.17 -31.46 1.06
CA VAL A 93 7.15 -30.39 1.32
C VAL A 93 7.55 -29.66 0.03
N ASN A 94 7.87 -28.37 0.15
CA ASN A 94 8.50 -27.58 -0.91
C ASN A 94 9.99 -27.40 -0.57
N PRO A 95 10.91 -28.12 -1.23
CA PRO A 95 12.33 -28.09 -0.87
C PRO A 95 12.98 -26.71 -1.07
N LEU A 96 12.41 -25.84 -1.92
CA LEU A 96 12.93 -24.50 -2.19
C LEU A 96 12.45 -23.45 -1.18
N ALA A 97 11.44 -23.77 -0.34
CA ALA A 97 10.83 -22.79 0.55
C ALA A 97 11.80 -22.11 1.52
N PRO A 98 12.81 -22.77 2.10
CA PRO A 98 13.79 -22.10 2.96
C PRO A 98 14.59 -21.02 2.22
N ASP A 99 15.06 -21.32 1.01
CA ASP A 99 15.87 -20.39 0.22
C ASP A 99 15.01 -19.23 -0.32
N GLU A 100 13.80 -19.54 -0.79
CA GLU A 100 12.81 -18.54 -1.20
C GLU A 100 12.45 -17.61 -0.03
N LEU A 101 12.26 -18.16 1.18
CA LEU A 101 11.97 -17.36 2.36
C LEU A 101 13.12 -16.40 2.68
N ASP A 102 14.36 -16.89 2.64
CA ASP A 102 15.55 -16.09 2.92
C ASP A 102 15.64 -14.93 1.92
N ALA A 103 15.57 -15.24 0.61
CA ALA A 103 15.63 -14.25 -0.46
C ALA A 103 14.50 -13.21 -0.40
N LEU A 104 13.24 -13.64 -0.16
CA LEU A 104 12.11 -12.72 -0.08
C LEU A 104 12.18 -11.85 1.19
N SER A 105 12.67 -12.40 2.30
CA SER A 105 12.90 -11.66 3.55
C SER A 105 14.03 -10.64 3.44
N GLU A 106 15.05 -10.88 2.61
CA GLU A 106 16.07 -9.86 2.32
C GLU A 106 15.49 -8.76 1.44
N ARG A 107 14.78 -9.16 0.38
CA ARG A 107 14.16 -8.24 -0.57
C ARG A 107 13.19 -7.26 0.09
N VAL A 108 12.42 -7.67 1.09
CA VAL A 108 11.50 -6.76 1.78
C VAL A 108 12.23 -5.63 2.51
N VAL A 109 13.41 -5.92 3.07
CA VAL A 109 14.26 -4.92 3.73
C VAL A 109 14.85 -3.96 2.68
N GLU A 110 15.27 -4.46 1.53
CA GLU A 110 15.76 -3.61 0.43
C GLU A 110 14.67 -2.67 -0.08
N VAL A 111 13.45 -3.16 -0.27
CA VAL A 111 12.33 -2.34 -0.71
C VAL A 111 11.96 -1.31 0.38
N ALA A 112 11.93 -1.71 1.65
CA ALA A 112 11.69 -0.79 2.76
C ALA A 112 12.73 0.33 2.83
N LYS A 113 14.01 0.03 2.58
CA LYS A 113 15.07 1.06 2.49
C LYS A 113 14.86 2.03 1.33
N ARG A 114 14.31 1.58 0.20
CA ARG A 114 13.94 2.46 -0.91
C ARG A 114 12.78 3.39 -0.54
N VAL A 115 11.79 2.89 0.20
CA VAL A 115 10.71 3.72 0.77
C VAL A 115 11.30 4.81 1.67
N ALA A 116 12.20 4.45 2.59
CA ALA A 116 12.84 5.42 3.48
C ALA A 116 13.71 6.44 2.72
N ALA A 117 14.44 6.01 1.71
CA ALA A 117 15.24 6.90 0.87
C ALA A 117 14.37 7.85 0.02
N ALA A 118 13.15 7.43 -0.32
CA ALA A 118 12.18 8.26 -1.04
C ALA A 118 11.40 9.21 -0.11
N ALA A 119 11.48 9.05 1.21
CA ALA A 119 10.80 9.91 2.16
C ALA A 119 11.35 11.34 2.07
N LEU A 120 10.43 12.31 2.11
CA LEU A 120 10.75 13.73 2.04
C LEU A 120 10.47 14.40 3.39
N PRO A 121 11.49 14.65 4.24
CA PRO A 121 11.28 15.29 5.54
C PRO A 121 10.66 16.68 5.47
N ASP A 122 10.86 17.37 4.34
CA ASP A 122 10.35 18.70 4.02
C ASP A 122 9.09 18.67 3.13
N TRP A 123 8.33 17.57 3.16
CA TRP A 123 7.07 17.41 2.40
C TRP A 123 6.06 18.54 2.68
N ASN A 124 6.10 19.15 3.87
CA ASN A 124 5.15 20.16 4.34
C ASN A 124 5.57 21.61 4.04
N THR A 125 6.59 21.83 3.21
CA THR A 125 6.95 23.19 2.80
C THR A 125 5.83 23.82 1.96
N PRO A 126 5.60 25.15 2.05
CA PRO A 126 4.53 25.81 1.28
C PRO A 126 4.62 25.57 -0.23
N GLN A 127 5.83 25.49 -0.77
CA GLN A 127 6.07 25.18 -2.18
C GLN A 127 5.56 23.78 -2.54
N ARG A 128 5.95 22.75 -1.79
CA ARG A 128 5.53 21.37 -2.08
C ARG A 128 4.06 21.13 -1.84
N ILE A 129 3.49 21.78 -0.83
CA ILE A 129 2.04 21.75 -0.62
C ILE A 129 1.33 22.34 -1.85
N ARG A 130 1.84 23.43 -2.43
CA ARG A 130 1.28 24.03 -3.65
C ARG A 130 1.40 23.11 -4.86
N GLU A 131 2.60 22.61 -5.15
CA GLU A 131 2.85 21.65 -6.25
C GLU A 131 1.96 20.41 -6.12
N ARG A 132 1.82 19.85 -4.91
CA ARG A 132 0.94 18.71 -4.64
C ARG A 132 -0.54 19.06 -4.82
N SER A 133 -0.96 20.23 -4.34
CA SER A 133 -2.35 20.69 -4.48
C SER A 133 -2.71 20.88 -5.95
N GLU A 134 -1.80 21.45 -6.75
CA GLU A 134 -1.97 21.59 -8.20
C GLU A 134 -2.10 20.23 -8.89
N ARG A 135 -1.28 19.23 -8.51
CA ARG A 135 -1.36 17.88 -9.07
C ARG A 135 -2.65 17.13 -8.70
N LEU A 136 -3.17 17.34 -7.49
CA LEU A 136 -4.40 16.69 -7.00
C LEU A 136 -5.68 17.34 -7.51
N LEU A 137 -5.59 18.50 -8.17
CA LEU A 137 -6.74 19.14 -8.76
C LEU A 137 -7.26 18.29 -9.93
N PRO A 138 -8.59 18.13 -10.08
CA PRO A 138 -9.15 17.46 -11.24
C PRO A 138 -8.75 18.16 -12.55
N ASP A 139 -8.62 17.38 -13.61
CA ASP A 139 -8.37 17.92 -14.95
C ASP A 139 -9.54 18.77 -15.47
N ALA A 140 -9.26 19.56 -16.52
CA ALA A 140 -10.25 20.47 -17.11
C ALA A 140 -11.47 19.70 -17.67
N ASP A 141 -11.27 18.50 -18.20
CA ASP A 141 -12.34 17.66 -18.75
C ASP A 141 -13.28 17.16 -17.66
N PHE A 142 -12.75 16.75 -16.50
CA PHE A 142 -13.54 16.40 -15.34
C PHE A 142 -14.34 17.59 -14.84
N LEU A 143 -13.71 18.75 -14.67
CA LEU A 143 -14.38 19.96 -14.20
C LEU A 143 -15.49 20.38 -15.16
N THR A 144 -15.26 20.29 -16.48
CA THR A 144 -16.25 20.55 -17.52
C THR A 144 -17.45 19.62 -17.41
N ARG A 145 -17.21 18.31 -17.37
CA ARG A 145 -18.29 17.30 -17.25
C ARG A 145 -19.08 17.48 -15.96
N PHE A 146 -18.40 17.76 -14.85
CA PHE A 146 -19.05 17.96 -13.57
C PHE A 146 -19.90 19.24 -13.54
N ALA A 147 -19.40 20.33 -14.15
CA ALA A 147 -20.15 21.57 -14.33
C ALA A 147 -21.44 21.33 -15.13
N ASP A 148 -21.35 20.59 -16.23
CA ASP A 148 -22.50 20.29 -17.10
C ASP A 148 -23.53 19.41 -16.40
N GLN A 149 -23.07 18.38 -15.69
CA GLN A 149 -23.95 17.53 -14.88
C GLN A 149 -24.67 18.32 -13.79
N LEU A 150 -23.95 19.21 -13.09
CA LEU A 150 -24.54 20.07 -12.07
C LEU A 150 -25.57 21.02 -12.69
N ALA A 151 -25.22 21.68 -13.80
CA ALA A 151 -26.10 22.60 -14.51
C ALA A 151 -27.40 21.92 -14.96
N GLU A 152 -27.31 20.75 -15.60
CA GLU A 152 -28.49 19.99 -16.04
C GLU A 152 -29.34 19.52 -14.85
N ALA A 153 -28.71 19.08 -13.76
CA ALA A 153 -29.45 18.62 -12.58
C ALA A 153 -30.27 19.74 -11.93
N VAL A 154 -29.76 20.98 -11.91
CA VAL A 154 -30.46 22.11 -11.28
C VAL A 154 -31.33 22.91 -12.23
N ARG A 155 -31.18 22.72 -13.56
CA ARG A 155 -31.89 23.47 -14.60
C ARG A 155 -33.41 23.52 -14.39
N PRO A 156 -34.13 22.42 -14.10
CA PRO A 156 -35.58 22.48 -13.93
C PRO A 156 -36.03 23.35 -12.75
N ALA A 157 -35.24 23.41 -11.68
CA ALA A 157 -35.56 24.23 -10.50
C ALA A 157 -35.13 25.70 -10.68
N ALA A 158 -34.08 25.94 -11.46
CA ALA A 158 -33.56 27.27 -11.76
C ALA A 158 -34.42 28.03 -12.79
N GLU A 159 -35.12 27.32 -13.67
CA GLU A 159 -35.98 27.90 -14.73
C GLU A 159 -37.41 28.26 -14.25
N LEU A 160 -37.76 27.96 -12.99
CA LEU A 160 -39.06 28.32 -12.43
C LEU A 160 -39.19 29.85 -12.27
N PRO A 161 -40.43 30.41 -12.27
CA PRO A 161 -40.64 31.85 -12.09
C PRO A 161 -40.11 32.43 -10.77
N HIS A 162 -40.04 31.59 -9.72
CA HIS A 162 -39.48 31.92 -8.42
C HIS A 162 -38.52 30.80 -8.01
N PRO A 163 -37.30 30.76 -8.58
CA PRO A 163 -36.39 29.66 -8.38
C PRO A 163 -35.91 29.62 -6.93
N ALA A 164 -35.67 28.42 -6.40
CA ALA A 164 -35.08 28.27 -5.09
C ALA A 164 -33.68 28.92 -5.07
N ALA A 165 -33.34 29.64 -4.01
CA ALA A 165 -32.03 30.30 -3.88
C ALA A 165 -30.85 29.32 -4.06
N ALA A 166 -30.99 28.09 -3.56
CA ALA A 166 -30.02 27.02 -3.75
C ALA A 166 -29.81 26.65 -5.23
N ALA A 167 -30.87 26.60 -6.04
CA ALA A 167 -30.77 26.30 -7.47
C ALA A 167 -29.99 27.40 -8.22
N VAL A 168 -30.21 28.67 -7.85
CA VAL A 168 -29.46 29.81 -8.41
C VAL A 168 -27.97 29.74 -8.04
N GLN A 169 -27.66 29.42 -6.78
CA GLN A 169 -26.28 29.29 -6.30
C GLN A 169 -25.55 28.13 -6.99
N LEU A 170 -26.19 26.97 -7.12
CA LEU A 170 -25.60 25.80 -7.78
C LEU A 170 -25.41 26.02 -9.28
N ALA A 171 -26.34 26.70 -9.96
CA ALA A 171 -26.17 27.09 -11.36
C ALA A 171 -25.03 28.11 -11.54
N ALA A 172 -24.84 29.02 -10.58
CA ALA A 172 -23.69 29.92 -10.58
C ALA A 172 -22.37 29.17 -10.37
N LEU A 173 -22.34 28.20 -9.45
CA LEU A 173 -21.17 27.36 -9.21
C LEU A 173 -20.82 26.54 -10.46
N ALA A 174 -21.80 25.94 -11.14
CA ALA A 174 -21.58 25.23 -12.40
C ALA A 174 -20.89 26.12 -13.44
N ARG A 175 -21.36 27.36 -13.62
CA ARG A 175 -20.71 28.34 -14.52
C ARG A 175 -19.30 28.69 -14.11
N GLN A 176 -19.03 28.86 -12.81
CA GLN A 176 -17.69 29.14 -12.30
C GLN A 176 -16.74 27.97 -12.55
N LEU A 177 -17.19 26.73 -12.34
CA LEU A 177 -16.40 25.53 -12.62
C LEU A 177 -16.08 25.39 -14.10
N ARG A 178 -17.04 25.70 -14.98
CA ARG A 178 -16.83 25.72 -16.43
C ARG A 178 -15.78 26.75 -16.85
N ALA A 179 -15.89 27.98 -16.36
CA ALA A 179 -14.90 29.03 -16.63
C ALA A 179 -13.50 28.69 -16.07
N LEU A 180 -13.44 28.02 -14.93
CA LEU A 180 -12.18 27.54 -14.36
C LEU A 180 -11.56 26.45 -15.25
N ALA A 181 -12.37 25.55 -15.82
CA ALA A 181 -11.88 24.55 -16.76
C ALA A 181 -11.34 25.19 -18.05
N ASP A 182 -12.07 26.16 -18.61
CA ASP A 182 -11.68 26.86 -19.86
C ASP A 182 -10.39 27.70 -19.71
N SER A 183 -10.06 28.12 -18.48
CA SER A 183 -8.85 28.90 -18.18
C SER A 183 -7.62 28.05 -17.86
N ARG A 184 -7.78 26.72 -17.80
CA ARG A 184 -6.66 25.79 -17.60
C ARG A 184 -6.07 25.36 -18.96
N PRO A 185 -4.74 25.39 -19.12
CA PRO A 185 -4.07 24.96 -20.33
C PRO A 185 -4.15 23.44 -20.56
#